data_AF-A0A7X2HP82-F1
#
_entry.id   AF-A0A7X2HP82-F1
#
_cell.length_a   1.000
_cell.length_b   1.000
_cell.length_c   1.000
_cell.angle_alpha   90.00
_cell.angle_beta   90.00
_cell.angle_gamma   90.00
#
_symmetry.space_group_name_H-M   'P 1'
#
loop_
_entity.id
_entity.type
_entity.pdbx_description
1 polymer ?
#
loop_
_entity_poly.entity_id
_entity_poly.type
_entity_poly.pdbx_seq_one_letter_code
_entity_poly.pdbx_strand_id
1 'polypeptide(L)'
;MDELLRALASLQRSVVETETGLERLRAQYKDQSRAAADAAKMRLDVNAYRQGLRWLTALQAVMQEENAKLQALLEERVEVQAAYVTQQQKLDAMDQHRDDCIADYALEQSRRASAQADQDWIMRQGQPMLGADV
;
A
#
# COMPACT_ATOMS: atom_id res chain seq x y z
N MET A 1 2.17 -2.78 10.18
CA MET A 1 2.83 -2.11 9.05
C MET A 1 3.59 -3.11 8.16
N ASP A 2 4.71 -3.70 8.60
CA ASP A 2 5.47 -4.68 7.80
C ASP A 2 4.63 -5.84 7.25
N GLU A 3 3.67 -6.31 8.04
CA GLU A 3 2.71 -7.34 7.65
C GLU A 3 1.79 -6.89 6.51
N LEU A 4 1.31 -5.65 6.53
CA LEU A 4 0.49 -5.07 5.45
C LEU A 4 1.29 -4.88 4.17
N LEU A 5 2.56 -4.46 4.27
CA LEU A 5 3.45 -4.37 3.11
C LEU A 5 3.74 -5.75 2.50
N ARG A 6 3.96 -6.77 3.34
CA ARG A 6 4.14 -8.15 2.86
C ARG A 6 2.88 -8.67 2.20
N ALA A 7 1.71 -8.40 2.78
CA ALA A 7 0.41 -8.76 2.19
C ALA A 7 0.22 -8.08 0.83
N LEU A 8 0.46 -6.77 0.71
CA LEU A 8 0.40 -6.04 -0.56
C LEU A 8 1.37 -6.60 -1.61
N ALA A 9 2.61 -6.91 -1.23
CA ALA A 9 3.58 -7.50 -2.13
C ALA A 9 3.16 -8.91 -2.59
N SER A 10 2.54 -9.70 -1.71
CA SER A 10 1.98 -11.01 -2.07
C SER A 10 0.83 -10.87 -3.05
N LEU A 11 -0.14 -10.00 -2.74
CA LEU A 11 -1.30 -9.73 -3.60
C LEU A 11 -0.88 -9.21 -4.98
N GLN A 12 0.09 -8.29 -5.02
CA GLN A 12 0.61 -7.77 -6.28
C GLN A 12 1.22 -8.87 -7.15
N ARG A 13 1.94 -9.83 -6.56
CA ARG A 13 2.46 -10.99 -7.29
C ARG A 13 1.32 -11.87 -7.82
N SER A 14 0.34 -12.19 -6.98
CA SER A 14 -0.81 -13.01 -7.38
C SER A 14 -1.66 -12.35 -8.48
N VAL A 15 -1.82 -11.03 -8.45
CA VAL A 15 -2.45 -10.25 -9.53
C VAL A 15 -1.68 -10.43 -10.84
N VAL A 16 -0.37 -10.19 -10.84
CA VAL A 16 0.47 -10.32 -12.04
C VAL A 16 0.48 -11.75 -12.57
N GLU A 17 0.57 -12.75 -11.69
CA GLU A 17 0.50 -14.17 -12.08
C GLU A 17 -0.85 -14.51 -12.73
N THR A 18 -1.96 -13.99 -12.19
CA THR A 18 -3.31 -14.23 -12.73
C THR A 18 -3.51 -13.51 -14.06
N GLU A 19 -3.04 -12.26 -14.19
CA GLU A 19 -3.09 -11.49 -15.44
C GLU A 19 -2.30 -12.17 -16.56
N THR A 20 -1.07 -12.59 -16.27
CA THR A 20 -0.22 -13.30 -17.24
C THR A 20 -0.82 -14.67 -17.62
N GLY A 21 -1.45 -15.37 -16.67
CA GLY A 21 -2.23 -16.58 -16.92
C GLY A 21 -3.41 -16.33 -17.87
N LEU A 22 -4.19 -15.27 -17.63
CA LEU A 22 -5.30 -14.86 -18.47
C LEU A 22 -4.86 -14.47 -19.89
N GLU A 23 -3.74 -13.77 -20.03
CA GLU A 23 -3.17 -13.45 -21.34
C GLU A 23 -2.82 -14.71 -22.13
N ARG A 24 -2.24 -15.71 -21.47
CA ARG A 24 -1.95 -17.01 -22.09
C ARG A 24 -3.23 -17.72 -22.52
N LEU A 25 -4.28 -17.73 -21.70
CA LEU A 25 -5.58 -18.32 -22.05
C LEU A 25 -6.22 -17.59 -23.24
N ARG A 26 -6.14 -16.24 -23.28
CA ARG A 26 -6.63 -15.43 -24.42
C ARG A 26 -5.89 -15.77 -25.71
N ALA A 27 -4.58 -15.96 -25.67
CA ALA A 27 -3.80 -16.38 -26.83
C ALA A 27 -4.24 -17.78 -27.31
N GLN A 28 -4.38 -18.74 -26.40
CA GLN A 28 -4.86 -20.09 -26.74
C GLN A 28 -6.28 -20.08 -27.34
N TYR A 29 -7.18 -19.26 -26.79
CA TYR A 29 -8.53 -19.07 -27.33
C TYR A 29 -8.50 -18.57 -28.77
N LYS A 30 -7.66 -17.57 -29.05
CA LYS A 30 -7.50 -17.00 -30.39
C LYS A 30 -6.99 -18.04 -31.40
N ASP A 31 -5.99 -18.84 -31.00
CA ASP A 31 -5.41 -19.85 -31.89
C ASP A 31 -6.42 -20.98 -32.19
N GLN A 32 -7.12 -21.48 -31.18
CA GLN A 32 -8.11 -22.54 -31.38
C GLN A 32 -9.39 -22.08 -32.06
N SER A 33 -9.84 -20.84 -31.84
CA SER A 33 -10.97 -20.28 -32.59
C SER A 33 -10.65 -20.15 -34.07
N ARG A 34 -9.40 -19.79 -34.42
CA ARG A 34 -8.93 -19.80 -35.82
C ARG A 34 -8.92 -21.20 -36.40
N ALA A 35 -8.34 -22.18 -35.70
CA ALA A 35 -8.29 -23.57 -36.16
C ALA A 35 -9.70 -24.17 -36.38
N ALA A 36 -10.63 -23.92 -35.46
CA ALA A 36 -12.01 -24.36 -35.58
C ALA A 36 -12.74 -23.69 -36.76
N ALA A 37 -12.51 -22.39 -36.99
CA ALA A 37 -13.09 -21.67 -38.11
C ALA A 37 -12.57 -22.19 -39.47
N ASP A 38 -11.28 -22.53 -39.55
CA ASP A 38 -10.67 -23.07 -40.77
C ASP A 38 -11.18 -24.49 -41.05
N ALA A 39 -11.32 -25.34 -40.02
CA ALA A 39 -11.93 -26.68 -40.15
C ALA A 39 -13.39 -26.63 -40.64
N ALA A 40 -14.16 -25.65 -40.16
CA ALA A 40 -15.54 -25.44 -40.60
C ALA A 40 -15.63 -25.00 -42.07
N LYS A 41 -14.76 -24.07 -42.50
CA LYS A 41 -14.72 -23.55 -43.88
C LYS A 41 -14.38 -24.64 -44.90
N MET A 42 -13.44 -25.51 -44.55
CA MET A 42 -12.99 -26.56 -45.47
C MET A 42 -13.95 -27.77 -45.52
N ARG A 43 -15.06 -27.76 -44.76
CA ARG A 43 -16.01 -28.88 -44.61
C ARG A 43 -15.32 -30.21 -44.28
N LEU A 44 -14.15 -30.14 -43.64
CA LEU A 44 -13.25 -31.29 -43.49
C LEU A 44 -13.79 -32.30 -42.48
N ASP A 45 -14.29 -31.82 -41.33
CA ASP A 45 -14.78 -32.70 -40.28
C ASP A 45 -15.71 -31.96 -39.30
N VAL A 46 -16.98 -32.37 -39.28
CA VAL A 46 -18.01 -31.83 -38.39
C VAL A 46 -17.74 -32.20 -36.92
N ASN A 47 -17.10 -33.35 -36.66
CA ASN A 47 -16.77 -33.77 -35.31
C ASN A 47 -15.62 -32.95 -34.75
N ALA A 48 -14.56 -32.70 -35.54
CA ALA A 48 -13.47 -31.82 -35.15
C ALA A 48 -13.96 -30.40 -34.83
N TYR A 49 -14.88 -29.86 -35.65
CA TYR A 49 -15.50 -28.55 -35.39
C TYR A 49 -16.30 -28.53 -34.08
N ARG A 50 -17.14 -29.54 -33.83
CA ARG A 50 -17.92 -29.67 -32.57
C ARG A 50 -17.01 -29.78 -31.35
N GLN A 51 -15.91 -30.52 -31.46
CA GLN A 51 -14.95 -30.66 -30.37
C GLN A 51 -14.22 -29.34 -30.09
N GLY A 52 -13.82 -28.62 -31.14
CA GLY A 52 -13.25 -27.27 -31.02
C GLY A 52 -14.20 -26.29 -30.34
N LEU A 53 -15.48 -26.29 -30.71
CA LEU A 53 -16.48 -25.44 -30.03
C LEU A 53 -16.63 -25.79 -28.54
N ARG A 54 -16.71 -27.07 -28.18
CA ARG A 54 -16.78 -27.50 -26.77
C ARG A 54 -15.57 -27.05 -25.98
N TRP A 55 -14.38 -27.18 -26.55
CA TRP A 55 -13.15 -26.71 -25.91
C TRP A 55 -13.16 -25.19 -25.75
N LEU A 56 -13.60 -24.43 -26.75
CA LEU A 56 -13.68 -22.96 -26.66
C LEU A 56 -14.65 -22.52 -25.57
N THR A 57 -15.80 -23.19 -25.42
CA THR A 57 -16.74 -22.92 -24.33
C THR A 57 -16.12 -23.23 -22.96
N ALA A 58 -15.42 -24.35 -22.83
CA ALA A 58 -14.72 -24.70 -21.59
C ALA A 58 -13.62 -23.69 -21.25
N LEU A 59 -12.82 -23.28 -22.24
CA LEU A 59 -11.78 -22.28 -22.05
C LEU A 59 -12.37 -20.92 -21.65
N GLN A 60 -13.49 -20.53 -22.25
CA GLN A 60 -14.19 -19.29 -21.89
C GLN A 60 -14.68 -19.34 -20.44
N ALA A 61 -15.19 -20.49 -19.96
CA ALA A 61 -15.56 -20.65 -18.55
C ALA A 61 -14.36 -20.48 -17.61
N VAL A 62 -13.22 -21.11 -17.93
CA VAL A 62 -11.96 -20.95 -17.16
C VAL A 62 -11.50 -19.49 -17.15
N MET A 63 -11.57 -18.81 -18.30
CA MET A 63 -11.22 -17.38 -18.36
C MET A 63 -12.14 -16.50 -17.51
N GLN A 64 -13.44 -16.83 -17.40
CA GLN A 64 -14.35 -16.10 -16.52
C GLN A 64 -14.03 -16.33 -15.05
N GLU A 65 -13.68 -17.56 -14.68
CA GLU A 65 -13.28 -17.91 -13.31
C GLU A 65 -11.99 -17.18 -12.91
N GLU A 66 -10.95 -17.19 -13.77
CA GLU A 66 -9.71 -16.47 -13.52
C GLU A 66 -9.91 -14.95 -13.51
N ASN A 67 -10.82 -14.41 -14.34
CA ASN A 67 -11.19 -12.99 -14.26
C ASN A 67 -11.89 -12.66 -12.93
N ALA A 68 -12.80 -13.51 -12.45
CA ALA A 68 -13.48 -13.29 -11.17
C ALA A 68 -12.47 -13.32 -10.01
N LYS A 69 -11.53 -14.27 -10.04
CA LYS A 69 -10.41 -14.33 -9.09
C LYS A 69 -9.53 -13.08 -9.17
N LEU A 70 -9.22 -12.58 -10.36
CA LEU A 70 -8.48 -11.33 -10.54
C LEU A 70 -9.22 -10.15 -9.90
N GLN A 71 -10.54 -10.03 -10.11
CA GLN A 71 -11.32 -8.96 -9.48
C GLN A 71 -11.27 -9.05 -7.95
N ALA A 72 -11.44 -10.25 -7.38
CA ALA A 72 -11.34 -10.45 -5.94
C ALA A 72 -9.96 -10.06 -5.39
N LEU A 73 -8.87 -10.41 -6.09
CA LEU A 73 -7.51 -10.01 -5.71
C LEU A 73 -7.31 -8.49 -5.77
N LEU A 74 -7.91 -7.81 -6.75
CA LEU A 74 -7.84 -6.36 -6.87
C LEU A 74 -8.62 -5.65 -5.77
N GLU A 75 -9.80 -6.17 -5.41
CA GLU A 75 -10.60 -5.68 -4.28
C GLU A 75 -9.83 -5.84 -2.96
N GLU A 76 -9.28 -7.03 -2.70
CA GLU A 76 -8.47 -7.29 -1.50
C GLU A 76 -7.24 -6.37 -1.43
N ARG A 77 -6.57 -6.12 -2.57
CA ARG A 77 -5.44 -5.18 -2.64
C ARG A 77 -5.85 -3.77 -2.24
N VAL A 78 -7.01 -3.30 -2.69
CA VAL A 78 -7.53 -1.96 -2.33
C VAL A 78 -7.80 -1.87 -0.83
N GLU A 79 -8.41 -2.91 -0.25
CA GLU A 79 -8.69 -2.97 1.19
C GLU A 79 -7.41 -2.94 2.04
N VAL A 80 -6.43 -3.78 1.71
CA VAL A 80 -5.15 -3.81 2.44
C VAL A 80 -4.39 -2.49 2.26
N GLN A 81 -4.46 -1.87 1.08
CA GLN A 81 -3.84 -0.57 0.83
C GLN A 81 -4.49 0.53 1.67
N ALA A 82 -5.82 0.53 1.79
CA ALA A 82 -6.54 1.48 2.64
C ALA A 82 -6.14 1.31 4.12
N ALA A 83 -6.09 0.07 4.61
CA ALA A 83 -5.65 -0.23 5.97
C ALA A 83 -4.21 0.26 6.23
N TYR A 84 -3.32 0.09 5.25
CA TYR A 84 -1.96 0.59 5.33
C TYR A 84 -1.91 2.11 5.46
N VAL A 85 -2.61 2.83 4.59
CA VAL A 85 -2.66 4.31 4.62
C VAL A 85 -3.19 4.82 5.95
N THR A 86 -4.26 4.23 6.49
CA THR A 86 -4.80 4.59 7.80
C THR A 86 -3.78 4.38 8.92
N GLN A 87 -3.05 3.25 8.90
CA GLN A 87 -2.03 2.99 9.91
C GLN A 87 -0.86 3.98 9.80
N GLN A 88 -0.45 4.33 8.59
CA GLN A 88 0.61 5.31 8.35
C GLN A 88 0.22 6.70 8.87
N GLN A 89 -0.98 7.19 8.52
CA GLN A 89 -1.49 8.47 9.00
C GLN A 89 -1.53 8.58 10.52
N LYS A 90 -1.86 7.47 11.20
CA LYS A 90 -1.85 7.43 12.67
C LYS A 90 -0.43 7.59 13.23
N LEU A 91 0.57 6.94 12.62
CA LEU A 91 1.97 7.08 13.03
C LEU A 91 2.45 8.52 12.80
N ASP A 92 2.18 9.07 11.62
CA ASP A 92 2.57 10.44 11.27
C ASP A 92 1.98 11.46 12.25
N ALA A 93 0.72 11.28 12.66
CA ALA A 93 0.08 12.14 13.66
C ALA A 93 0.71 12.00 15.06
N MET A 94 1.15 10.79 15.45
CA MET A 94 1.84 10.57 16.72
C MET A 94 3.24 11.19 16.72
N ASP A 95 3.96 11.09 15.60
CA ASP A 95 5.28 11.70 15.43
C ASP A 95 5.18 13.23 15.46
N GLN A 96 4.21 13.82 14.76
CA GLN A 96 3.97 15.26 14.82
C GLN A 96 3.67 15.72 16.26
N HIS A 97 2.78 15.00 16.96
CA HIS A 97 2.44 15.35 18.34
C HIS A 97 3.66 15.26 19.28
N ARG A 98 4.53 14.27 19.06
CA ARG A 98 5.78 14.12 19.81
C ARG A 98 6.69 15.32 19.57
N ASP A 99 6.86 15.75 18.32
CA ASP A 99 7.70 16.89 17.97
C ASP A 99 7.16 18.19 18.59
N ASP A 100 5.85 18.40 18.56
CA ASP A 100 5.18 19.53 19.23
C ASP A 100 5.47 19.51 20.74
N CYS A 101 5.34 18.35 21.40
CA CYS A 101 5.64 18.22 22.83
C CYS A 101 7.10 18.53 23.17
N ILE A 102 8.04 18.12 22.30
CA ILE A 102 9.47 18.41 22.48
C ILE A 102 9.71 19.92 22.35
N ALA A 103 9.09 20.57 21.36
CA ALA A 103 9.21 22.00 21.16
C ALA A 103 8.65 22.79 22.35
N ASP A 104 7.46 22.43 22.84
CA ASP A 104 6.83 23.05 24.01
C ASP A 104 7.70 22.88 25.27
N TYR A 105 8.25 21.68 25.47
CA TYR A 105 9.16 21.42 26.59
C TYR A 105 10.43 22.29 26.50
N ALA A 106 11.07 22.35 25.33
CA ALA A 106 12.27 23.15 25.13
C ALA A 106 12.01 24.65 25.36
N LEU A 107 10.85 25.15 24.91
CA LEU A 107 10.42 26.52 25.14
C LEU A 107 10.23 26.80 26.64
N GLU A 108 9.57 25.90 27.36
CA GLU A 108 9.35 26.03 28.79
C GLU A 108 10.66 25.99 29.59
N GLN A 109 11.60 25.12 29.23
CA GLN A 109 12.92 25.08 29.85
C GLN A 109 13.71 26.37 29.60
N SER A 110 13.66 26.92 28.39
CA SER A 110 14.29 28.19 28.05
C SER A 110 13.71 29.36 28.87
N ARG A 111 12.38 29.40 29.04
CA ARG A 111 11.70 30.39 29.89
C ARG A 111 12.14 30.29 31.35
N ARG A 112 12.21 29.08 31.89
CA ARG A 112 12.67 28.85 33.28
C ARG A 112 14.12 29.27 33.48
N ALA A 113 15.01 28.92 32.54
CA ALA A 113 16.42 29.31 32.60
C ALA A 113 16.58 30.85 32.55
N SER A 114 15.81 31.52 31.70
CA SER A 114 15.81 32.98 31.60
C SER A 114 15.30 33.62 32.91
N ALA A 115 14.19 33.14 33.45
CA ALA A 115 13.65 33.64 34.71
C ALA A 115 14.62 33.43 35.90
N GLN A 116 15.34 32.31 35.92
CA GLN A 116 16.36 32.06 36.94
C GLN A 116 17.56 33.01 36.79
N ALA A 117 18.02 33.27 35.55
CA ALA A 117 19.09 34.22 35.29
C ALA A 117 18.72 35.65 35.72
N ASP A 118 17.47 36.06 35.47
CA ASP A 118 16.95 37.37 35.90
C ASP A 118 16.92 37.48 37.44
N GLN A 119 16.47 36.43 38.13
CA GLN A 119 16.47 36.38 39.61
C GLN A 119 17.89 36.45 40.18
N ASP A 120 18.83 35.67 39.62
CA ASP A 120 20.23 35.69 40.02
C ASP A 120 20.85 37.07 39.83
N TRP A 121 20.54 37.75 38.72
CA TRP A 121 20.99 39.11 38.46
C TRP A 121 20.46 40.10 39.51
N ILE A 122 19.16 40.04 39.82
CA ILE A 122 18.55 40.89 40.86
C ILE A 122 19.20 40.65 42.23
N MET A 123 19.40 39.38 42.62
CA MET A 123 20.03 39.05 43.91
C MET A 123 21.45 39.61 44.02
N ARG A 124 22.25 39.54 42.94
CA ARG A 124 23.60 40.12 42.91
C ARG A 124 23.61 41.64 43.02
N GLN A 125 22.60 42.33 42.47
CA GLN A 125 22.49 43.80 42.56
C GLN A 125 21.91 44.26 43.91
N GLY A 126 21.02 43.46 44.52
CA GLY A 126 20.37 43.76 45.79
C GLY A 126 21.22 43.46 47.02
N GLN A 127 22.41 42.87 46.86
CA GLN A 127 23.36 42.63 47.93
C GLN A 127 24.25 43.88 48.08
N PRO A 128 24.05 44.72 49.12
CA PRO A 128 24.97 45.82 49.37
C PRO A 128 26.33 45.20 49.69
N MET A 129 27.41 45.81 49.22
CA MET A 129 28.76 45.55 49.68
C MET A 129 28.85 45.82 51.20
N LEU A 130 28.37 44.89 52.03
CA LEU A 130 28.67 44.84 53.45
C LEU A 130 30.08 44.30 53.59
N GLY A 131 31.07 45.17 53.35
CA GLY A 131 32.47 44.83 53.53
C GLY A 131 33.41 45.53 52.54
N ALA A 132 33.45 46.86 52.58
CA ALA A 132 34.61 47.62 52.15
C ALA A 132 34.71 48.95 52.91
N ASP A 133 34.70 48.87 54.24
CA ASP A 133 35.35 49.85 55.11
C ASP A 133 36.62 49.16 55.64
N VAL A 134 37.78 49.51 55.07
CA VAL A 134 39.05 49.96 55.70
C VAL A 134 39.95 50.50 54.60
#